data_AF-A0A383C3W9-F1
#
_entry.id   AF-A0A383C3W9-F1
#
_cell.length_a   1.000
_cell.length_b   1.000
_cell.length_c   1.000
_cell.angle_alpha   90.00
_cell.angle_beta   90.00
_cell.angle_gamma   90.00
#
_symmetry.space_group_name_H-M   'P 1'
#
loop_
_entity.id
_entity.type
_entity.pdbx_description
1 polymer ?
#
loop_
_entity_poly.entity_id
_entity_poly.type
_entity_poly.pdbx_seq_one_letter_code
_entity_poly.pdbx_strand_id
1 'polypeptide(L)'
;VILISSAFVYFKPKETQTKNIFNAEYYRGLNYLLNNEEDKAFKIFTALMDVDSSTIETHLALGGLYRKRGEFDKAILIHQNLLSRPTLELELKNQALYELAKDFYSAGLYDRAEKIFKNLSEIKVYR
;
A
#
# COMPACT_ATOMS: atom_id res chain seq x y z
N VAL A 1 36.24 2.65 -44.28
CA VAL A 1 35.53 3.58 -43.37
C VAL A 1 34.11 3.06 -43.19
N ILE A 2 33.87 2.29 -42.14
CA ILE A 2 32.51 2.00 -41.68
C ILE A 2 32.46 2.52 -40.25
N LEU A 3 31.94 3.74 -40.12
CA LEU A 3 31.66 4.38 -38.85
C LEU A 3 30.47 3.64 -38.21
N ILE A 4 30.73 2.64 -37.36
CA ILE A 4 29.73 2.20 -36.38
C ILE A 4 29.88 3.11 -35.16
N SER A 5 29.62 4.39 -35.39
CA SER A 5 29.61 5.42 -34.37
C SER A 5 28.16 5.61 -33.90
N SER A 6 27.99 5.67 -32.58
CA SER A 6 26.92 6.39 -31.89
C SER A 6 25.47 5.89 -32.00
N ALA A 7 25.20 4.58 -31.95
CA ALA A 7 23.82 4.10 -31.71
C ALA A 7 23.66 3.18 -30.49
N PHE A 8 24.74 2.53 -30.02
CA PHE A 8 24.68 1.67 -28.83
C PHE A 8 24.68 2.45 -27.50
N VAL A 9 24.89 3.77 -27.55
CA VAL A 9 24.89 4.68 -26.38
C VAL A 9 23.47 5.17 -26.05
N TYR A 10 22.48 4.87 -26.88
CA TYR A 10 21.11 5.33 -26.65
C TYR A 10 20.31 4.34 -25.78
N PHE A 11 20.05 4.80 -24.55
CA PHE A 11 18.76 4.67 -23.85
C PHE A 11 18.54 3.47 -22.89
N LYS A 12 19.06 3.60 -21.66
CA LYS A 12 18.42 3.24 -20.37
C LYS A 12 19.18 3.99 -19.26
N PRO A 13 18.55 4.68 -18.27
CA PRO A 13 17.41 4.19 -17.48
C PRO A 13 16.43 5.27 -16.94
N LYS A 14 15.29 5.53 -17.60
CA LYS A 14 14.20 6.30 -16.95
C LYS A 14 13.59 5.53 -15.77
N GLU A 15 13.47 4.21 -15.92
CA GLU A 15 12.81 3.31 -14.96
C GLU A 15 13.51 3.26 -13.59
N THR A 16 14.85 3.17 -13.58
CA THR A 16 15.64 3.16 -12.33
C THR A 16 15.54 4.50 -11.58
N GLN A 17 15.49 5.61 -12.31
CA GLN A 17 15.37 6.94 -11.72
C GLN A 17 13.98 7.13 -11.09
N THR A 18 12.90 6.73 -11.78
CA THR A 18 11.54 6.76 -11.24
C THR A 18 11.40 5.89 -9.98
N LYS A 19 11.98 4.68 -9.99
CA LYS A 19 11.97 3.79 -8.82
C LYS A 19 12.70 4.39 -7.61
N ASN A 20 13.83 5.06 -7.84
CA ASN A 20 14.57 5.72 -6.75
C ASN A 20 13.78 6.90 -6.16
N ILE A 21 13.10 7.67 -7.00
CA ILE A 21 12.22 8.77 -6.54
C ILE A 21 11.05 8.19 -5.75
N PHE A 22 10.40 7.13 -6.25
CA PHE A 22 9.31 6.45 -5.54
C PHE A 22 9.75 6.01 -4.13
N ASN A 23 10.89 5.34 -4.01
CA ASN A 23 11.41 4.89 -2.72
C ASN A 23 11.67 6.05 -1.76
N ALA A 24 12.30 7.14 -2.24
CA ALA A 24 12.58 8.31 -1.41
C ALA A 24 11.29 8.96 -0.89
N GLU A 25 10.28 9.09 -1.75
CA GLU A 25 8.97 9.61 -1.41
C GLU A 25 8.22 8.70 -0.43
N TYR A 26 8.30 7.38 -0.62
CA TYR A 26 7.75 6.41 0.32
C TYR A 26 8.33 6.57 1.73
N TYR A 27 9.66 6.63 1.86
CA TYR A 27 10.31 6.85 3.16
C TYR A 27 9.96 8.20 3.78
N ARG A 28 9.79 9.24 2.95
CA ARG A 28 9.32 10.54 3.41
C ARG A 28 7.90 10.46 3.98
N GLY A 29 6.99 9.76 3.29
CA GLY A 29 5.64 9.47 3.78
C GLY A 29 5.65 8.76 5.13
N LEU A 30 6.49 7.73 5.28
CA LEU A 30 6.67 7.02 6.55
C LEU A 30 7.23 7.91 7.67
N ASN A 31 8.21 8.77 7.36
CA ASN A 31 8.77 9.70 8.35
C ASN A 31 7.69 10.66 8.88
N TYR A 32 6.80 11.15 8.02
CA TYR A 32 5.66 11.94 8.46
C TYR A 32 4.72 11.15 9.39
N LEU A 33 4.46 9.87 9.12
CA LEU A 33 3.67 9.03 10.03
C LEU A 33 4.34 8.90 11.41
N LEU A 34 5.67 8.69 11.44
CA LEU A 34 6.43 8.57 12.69
C LEU A 34 6.39 9.86 13.53
N ASN A 35 6.27 11.02 12.88
CA ASN A 35 6.16 12.32 13.53
C ASN A 35 4.70 12.75 13.80
N ASN A 36 3.72 11.86 13.58
CA ASN A 36 2.28 12.16 13.67
C ASN A 36 1.80 13.28 12.70
N GLU A 37 2.51 13.50 11.59
CA GLU A 37 2.17 14.46 10.55
C GLU A 37 1.27 13.82 9.48
N GLU A 38 0.12 13.30 9.90
CA GLU A 38 -0.75 12.43 9.08
C GLU A 38 -1.24 13.08 7.79
N ASP A 39 -1.54 14.39 7.81
CA ASP A 39 -1.97 15.12 6.62
C ASP A 39 -0.90 15.18 5.53
N LYS A 40 0.36 15.30 5.93
CA LYS A 40 1.49 15.30 4.99
C LYS A 40 1.72 13.90 4.47
N ALA A 41 1.71 12.91 5.35
CA ALA A 41 1.79 11.50 4.95
C ALA A 41 0.70 11.14 3.93
N PHE A 42 -0.54 11.55 4.18
CA PHE A 42 -1.66 11.31 3.29
C PHE A 42 -1.44 11.88 1.89
N LYS A 43 -0.97 13.11 1.79
CA LYS A 43 -0.65 13.74 0.49
C LYS A 43 0.41 12.94 -0.27
N ILE A 44 1.47 12.51 0.42
CA ILE A 44 2.55 11.71 -0.18
C ILE A 44 2.02 10.35 -0.66
N PHE A 45 1.33 9.60 0.20
CA PHE A 45 0.86 8.26 -0.16
C PHE A 45 -0.22 8.29 -1.25
N THR A 46 -1.06 9.33 -1.30
CA THR A 46 -2.02 9.51 -2.41
C THR A 46 -1.27 9.72 -3.72
N ALA A 47 -0.28 10.61 -3.74
CA ALA A 47 0.54 10.85 -4.94
C ALA A 47 1.32 9.59 -5.38
N LEU A 48 1.84 8.81 -4.43
CA LEU A 48 2.51 7.55 -4.73
C LEU A 48 1.56 6.52 -5.35
N MET A 49 0.31 6.47 -4.88
CA MET A 49 -0.70 5.55 -5.42
C MET A 49 -1.11 5.91 -6.86
N ASP A 50 -1.10 7.20 -7.22
CA ASP A 50 -1.36 7.66 -8.59
C ASP A 50 -0.21 7.31 -9.56
N VAL A 51 1.03 7.23 -9.05
CA VAL A 51 2.23 6.90 -9.84
C VAL A 51 2.35 5.39 -10.06
N ASP A 52 2.18 4.63 -8.98
CA ASP A 52 2.21 3.16 -9.03
C ASP A 52 1.15 2.58 -8.10
N SER A 53 -0.02 2.35 -8.69
CA SER A 53 -1.13 1.71 -8.01
C SER A 53 -0.88 0.21 -7.75
N SER A 54 0.28 -0.36 -8.09
CA SER A 54 0.61 -1.76 -7.84
C SER A 54 1.43 -1.99 -6.57
N THR A 55 1.93 -0.93 -5.92
CA THR A 55 2.70 -1.11 -4.68
C THR A 55 1.79 -1.46 -3.49
N ILE A 56 2.05 -2.62 -2.86
CA ILE A 56 1.23 -3.19 -1.78
C ILE A 56 1.33 -2.32 -0.51
N GLU A 57 2.54 -1.90 -0.18
CA GLU A 57 2.87 -1.11 1.01
C GLU A 57 2.16 0.25 1.00
N THR A 58 2.07 0.89 -0.18
CA THR A 58 1.33 2.14 -0.37
C THR A 58 -0.16 1.95 -0.09
N HIS A 59 -0.75 0.84 -0.51
CA HIS A 59 -2.17 0.54 -0.25
C HIS A 59 -2.43 0.35 1.25
N LEU A 60 -1.57 -0.41 1.93
CA LEU A 60 -1.68 -0.64 3.37
C LEU A 60 -1.54 0.66 4.17
N ALA A 61 -0.55 1.49 3.84
CA ALA A 61 -0.33 2.77 4.51
C ALA A 61 -1.51 3.73 4.29
N LEU A 62 -1.96 3.86 3.04
CA LEU A 62 -3.02 4.80 2.68
C LEU A 62 -4.39 4.35 3.21
N GLY A 63 -4.70 3.04 3.18
CA GLY A 63 -5.91 2.50 3.80
C GLY A 63 -5.98 2.80 5.30
N GLY A 64 -4.86 2.60 6.02
CA GLY A 64 -4.75 2.97 7.43
C GLY A 64 -4.98 4.46 7.70
N LEU A 65 -4.49 5.34 6.82
CA LEU A 65 -4.70 6.79 6.92
C LEU A 65 -6.16 7.20 6.66
N TYR A 66 -6.81 6.62 5.66
CA TYR A 66 -8.25 6.84 5.45
C TYR A 66 -9.07 6.42 6.66
N ARG A 67 -8.75 5.27 7.28
CA ARG A 67 -9.39 4.83 8.51
C ARG A 67 -9.19 5.82 9.66
N LYS A 68 -7.98 6.34 9.87
CA LYS A 68 -7.71 7.35 10.92
C LYS A 68 -8.52 8.63 10.73
N ARG A 69 -8.80 9.03 9.49
CA ARG A 69 -9.61 10.20 9.14
C ARG A 69 -11.12 9.98 9.23
N GLY A 70 -11.57 8.76 9.53
CA GLY A 70 -12.99 8.42 9.53
C GLY A 70 -13.57 8.15 8.13
N GLU A 71 -12.73 8.11 7.09
CA GLU A 71 -13.13 7.83 5.71
C GLU A 71 -13.18 6.31 5.48
N PHE A 72 -14.01 5.62 6.26
CA PHE A 72 -13.98 4.16 6.35
C PHE A 72 -14.31 3.45 5.03
N ASP A 73 -15.25 3.97 4.23
CA ASP A 73 -15.61 3.37 2.94
C ASP A 73 -14.41 3.31 1.98
N LYS A 74 -13.57 4.35 1.99
CA LYS A 74 -12.35 4.40 1.18
C LYS A 74 -11.29 3.42 1.70
N ALA A 75 -11.12 3.33 3.02
CA ALA A 75 -10.21 2.37 3.64
C ALA A 75 -10.59 0.93 3.26
N ILE A 76 -11.87 0.58 3.43
CA ILE A 76 -12.44 -0.72 3.06
C ILE A 76 -12.17 -1.02 1.58
N LEU A 77 -12.47 -0.08 0.69
CA LEU A 77 -12.27 -0.26 -0.75
C LEU A 77 -10.81 -0.53 -1.10
N ILE A 78 -9.88 0.21 -0.51
CA ILE A 78 -8.43 0.04 -0.77
C ILE A 78 -7.97 -1.36 -0.36
N HIS A 79 -8.32 -1.83 0.83
CA HIS A 79 -7.90 -3.16 1.28
C HIS A 79 -8.62 -4.30 0.54
N GLN A 80 -9.86 -4.12 0.12
CA GLN A 80 -10.55 -5.08 -0.76
C GLN A 80 -9.89 -5.17 -2.14
N ASN A 81 -9.50 -4.04 -2.74
CA ASN A 81 -8.77 -4.02 -4.00
C ASN A 81 -7.41 -4.70 -3.89
N LEU A 82 -6.71 -4.48 -2.77
CA LEU A 82 -5.45 -5.18 -2.49
C LEU A 82 -5.65 -6.70 -2.41
N LEU A 83 -6.67 -7.16 -1.70
CA LEU A 83 -7.01 -8.59 -1.56
C LEU A 83 -7.48 -9.26 -2.85
N SER A 84 -7.92 -8.48 -3.84
CA SER A 84 -8.37 -8.99 -5.14
C SER A 84 -7.23 -9.38 -6.07
N ARG A 85 -5.97 -9.15 -5.66
CA ARG A 85 -4.79 -9.44 -6.47
C ARG A 85 -4.41 -10.93 -6.41
N PRO A 86 -4.27 -11.60 -7.56
CA PRO A 86 -4.01 -13.04 -7.60
C PRO A 86 -2.61 -13.43 -7.10
N THR A 87 -1.65 -12.51 -7.16
CA THR A 87 -0.24 -12.75 -6.79
C THR A 87 0.10 -12.30 -5.37
N LEU A 88 -0.90 -12.06 -4.51
CA LEU A 88 -0.67 -11.61 -3.14
C LEU A 88 -0.21 -12.78 -2.27
N GLU A 89 1.04 -12.73 -1.81
CA GLU A 89 1.62 -13.70 -0.89
C GLU A 89 0.75 -13.88 0.36
N LEU A 90 0.72 -15.10 0.92
CA LEU A 90 -0.19 -15.46 2.00
C LEU A 90 -0.03 -14.54 3.24
N GLU A 91 1.19 -14.18 3.58
CA GLU A 91 1.48 -13.28 4.71
C GLU A 91 0.88 -11.88 4.48
N LEU A 92 1.11 -11.30 3.31
CA LEU A 92 0.55 -9.99 2.93
C LEU A 92 -0.97 -10.05 2.80
N LYS A 93 -1.53 -11.19 2.37
CA LYS A 93 -2.97 -11.42 2.37
C LYS A 93 -3.55 -11.40 3.78
N ASN A 94 -2.89 -12.06 4.74
CA ASN A 94 -3.31 -12.05 6.14
C ASN A 94 -3.22 -10.63 6.74
N GLN A 95 -2.16 -9.89 6.42
CA GLN A 95 -2.01 -8.49 6.83
C GLN A 95 -3.12 -7.60 6.25
N ALA A 96 -3.42 -7.74 4.95
CA ALA A 96 -4.49 -6.99 4.30
C ALA A 96 -5.88 -7.35 4.86
N LEU A 97 -6.12 -8.63 5.18
CA LEU A 97 -7.34 -9.07 5.89
C LEU A 97 -7.43 -8.45 7.28
N TYR A 98 -6.31 -8.39 8.02
CA TYR A 98 -6.27 -7.78 9.34
C TYR A 98 -6.60 -6.28 9.29
N GLU A 99 -6.03 -5.53 8.34
CA GLU A 99 -6.36 -4.13 8.15
C GLU A 99 -7.83 -3.94 7.70
N LEU A 100 -8.34 -4.76 6.77
CA LEU A 100 -9.75 -4.71 6.37
C LEU A 100 -10.70 -4.96 7.56
N ALA A 101 -10.35 -5.89 8.45
CA ALA A 101 -11.13 -6.14 9.66
C ALA A 101 -11.12 -4.94 10.62
N LYS A 102 -10.00 -4.23 10.75
CA LYS A 102 -9.91 -2.97 11.50
C LYS A 102 -10.75 -1.86 10.87
N ASP A 103 -10.84 -1.81 9.55
CA ASP A 103 -11.70 -0.86 8.83
C ASP A 103 -13.17 -1.14 9.09
N PHE A 104 -13.61 -2.41 8.96
CA PHE A 104 -14.97 -2.79 9.33
C PHE A 104 -15.28 -2.48 10.79
N TYR A 105 -14.36 -2.78 11.70
CA TYR A 105 -14.54 -2.47 13.12
C TYR A 105 -14.72 -0.97 13.36
N SER A 106 -13.88 -0.14 12.73
CA SER A 106 -13.93 1.32 12.88
C SER A 106 -15.19 1.92 12.25
N ALA A 107 -15.74 1.27 11.22
CA ALA A 107 -17.01 1.61 10.58
C ALA A 107 -18.25 1.11 11.37
N GLY A 108 -18.08 0.37 12.46
CA GLY A 108 -19.19 -0.23 13.21
C GLY A 108 -19.77 -1.52 12.60
N LEU A 109 -19.12 -2.07 11.57
CA LEU A 109 -19.53 -3.30 10.88
C LEU A 109 -18.98 -4.55 11.59
N TYR A 110 -19.36 -4.73 12.85
CA TYR A 110 -18.74 -5.69 13.77
C TYR A 110 -18.84 -7.14 13.30
N ASP A 111 -19.98 -7.58 12.77
CA ASP A 111 -20.15 -8.96 12.28
C ASP A 111 -19.12 -9.34 11.21
N ARG A 112 -18.80 -8.39 10.32
CA ARG A 112 -17.81 -8.58 9.26
C ARG A 112 -16.39 -8.60 9.81
N ALA A 113 -16.10 -7.69 10.73
CA ALA A 113 -14.80 -7.63 11.41
C ALA A 113 -14.52 -8.92 12.19
N GLU A 114 -15.48 -9.37 13.01
CA GLU A 114 -15.38 -10.58 13.83
C GLU A 114 -15.10 -11.81 12.96
N LYS A 115 -15.86 -11.99 11.87
CA LYS A 115 -15.66 -13.12 10.95
C LYS A 115 -14.22 -13.20 10.44
N ILE A 116 -13.64 -12.06 10.05
CA ILE A 116 -12.26 -12.03 9.55
C ILE A 116 -11.26 -12.29 10.68
N PHE A 117 -11.41 -11.62 11.82
CA PHE A 117 -10.51 -11.81 12.96
C PHE A 117 -10.50 -13.25 13.47
N LYS A 118 -11.68 -13.90 13.53
CA LYS A 118 -11.79 -15.31 13.91
C LYS A 118 -11.00 -16.20 12.95
N ASN A 119 -11.21 -16.04 11.64
CA ASN A 119 -10.48 -16.80 10.63
C ASN A 119 -8.96 -16.60 10.76
N LEU A 120 -8.49 -15.37 11.04
CA LEU A 120 -7.08 -15.08 11.24
C LEU A 120 -6.52 -15.71 12.52
N SER A 121 -7.29 -15.75 13.61
CA SER A 121 -6.88 -16.36 14.89
C SER A 121 -6.70 -17.88 14.83
N GLU A 122 -7.35 -18.53 13.86
CA GLU A 122 -7.23 -19.96 13.62
C GLU A 122 -5.94 -20.31 12.84
N ILE A 123 -5.26 -19.31 12.26
CA ILE A 123 -3.97 -19.49 11.57
C ILE A 123 -2.88 -19.67 12.63
N LYS A 124 -2.17 -20.80 12.57
CA LYS A 124 -1.11 -21.22 13.53
C LYS A 124 -0.04 -20.16 13.83
N VAL A 125 0.16 -19.18 12.97
CA VAL A 125 1.14 -18.09 13.14
C VAL A 125 0.72 -17.07 14.22
N TYR A 126 -0.58 -16.99 14.56
CA TYR A 126 -1.13 -16.03 15.53
C TYR A 126 -1.71 -16.68 16.80
N ARG A 127 -1.37 -17.96 17.06
CA ARG A 127 -1.62 -18.62 18.35
C ARG A 127 -0.41 -18.46 19.26
#